data_AF-A0A9P6KWD2-F1
#
_entry.id   AF-A0A9P6KWD2-F1
#
_cell.length_a   1.000
_cell.length_b   1.000
_cell.length_c   1.000
_cell.angle_alpha   90.00
_cell.angle_beta   90.00
_cell.angle_gamma   90.00
#
_symmetry.space_group_name_H-M   'P 1'
#
loop_
_entity.id
_entity.type
_entity.pdbx_description
1 polymer ?
#
loop_
_entity_poly.entity_id
_entity_poly.type
_entity_poly.pdbx_seq_one_letter_code
_entity_poly.pdbx_strand_id
1 'polypeptide(L)'
;MSTDPPPSRGSSPYLRPRLSLSTVTSIFPRPRGNSKSPHPDNLSTGNSGGWLSPLEPSRSRSSSTSRSIRSISSKSPGKWIRDLKRSRSASINSAAGEDNPPLKREDFKEVEGWFDAFQKYNSLITNQVSGNSNFPAEELSKIQKTICEVEGGRFINDLPEALFDIALLWCPAGEMTRKSVAESSEPSWSWRGWNGPVNFPFDPSSCPDVRRRGEAPVFFKSKITSFVLGPESGPERYTIMNRAISLKLDPISKQRPRIEYPTAGLQLLASEPPKVQSDTLNFTAQKVDASAFEMEQVYDEEKHPLLCTGLIDSQDRPCGVLMDYKKKIAAHQQDGKLHYVLLSVNRRVPSTFSKSSNNISHPSGIPIWKEGRFLKEEEIGDPEDYDDGEWKMYNVMLIQEFEAKTLDDGSIQEAFARRVAVGRIHEDAWNDAMKTVPNKFSKIVLR
;
A
#
# COMPACT_ATOMS: atom_id res chain seq x y z
N MET A 1 25.11 -54.04 -41.97
CA MET A 1 25.82 -54.59 -40.79
C MET A 1 26.44 -53.42 -40.04
N SER A 2 25.79 -52.95 -38.98
CA SER A 2 26.46 -52.38 -37.81
C SER A 2 25.41 -52.21 -36.71
N THR A 3 25.85 -52.46 -35.49
CA THR A 3 25.09 -52.94 -34.34
C THR A 3 24.78 -51.81 -33.35
N ASP A 4 23.52 -51.68 -32.94
CA ASP A 4 23.14 -50.90 -31.77
C ASP A 4 23.47 -51.65 -30.47
N PRO A 5 23.99 -50.98 -29.42
CA PRO A 5 24.07 -51.54 -28.08
C PRO A 5 22.81 -51.19 -27.23
N PRO A 6 22.48 -52.00 -26.20
CA PRO A 6 21.21 -51.93 -25.46
C PRO A 6 21.25 -50.92 -24.28
N PRO A 7 20.07 -50.55 -23.73
CA PRO A 7 19.98 -49.58 -22.63
C PRO A 7 20.33 -50.21 -21.28
N SER A 8 21.16 -49.51 -20.50
CA SER A 8 21.52 -49.86 -19.14
C SER A 8 20.40 -49.51 -18.15
N ARG A 9 19.91 -50.52 -17.43
CA ARG A 9 19.07 -50.38 -16.22
C ARG A 9 19.96 -49.93 -15.05
N GLY A 10 19.74 -48.72 -14.57
CA GLY A 10 20.32 -48.20 -13.32
C GLY A 10 19.28 -48.20 -12.20
N SER A 11 19.40 -49.15 -11.29
CA SER A 11 18.67 -49.27 -10.04
C SER A 11 19.11 -48.19 -9.04
N SER A 12 18.17 -47.49 -8.40
CA SER A 12 18.46 -46.58 -7.28
C SER A 12 17.60 -46.94 -6.07
N PRO A 13 18.20 -47.39 -4.96
CA PRO A 13 17.53 -47.48 -3.66
C PRO A 13 18.14 -46.44 -2.71
N TYR A 14 17.41 -45.35 -2.44
CA TYR A 14 17.66 -44.52 -1.26
C TYR A 14 16.36 -44.30 -0.49
N LEU A 15 16.11 -45.23 0.43
CA LEU A 15 15.23 -45.05 1.57
C LEU A 15 15.87 -44.01 2.50
N ARG A 16 15.20 -42.88 2.73
CA ARG A 16 15.57 -41.94 3.79
C ARG A 16 15.00 -42.40 5.14
N PRO A 17 15.73 -42.28 6.26
CA PRO A 17 15.25 -42.67 7.57
C PRO A 17 14.24 -41.67 8.15
N ARG A 18 13.28 -42.22 8.88
CA ARG A 18 12.31 -41.54 9.75
C ARG A 18 13.01 -40.67 10.79
N LEU A 19 12.51 -39.44 10.96
CA LEU A 19 12.82 -38.57 12.08
C LEU A 19 12.30 -39.19 13.39
N SER A 20 13.18 -39.34 14.37
CA SER A 20 12.83 -39.67 15.74
C SER A 20 12.40 -38.40 16.47
N LEU A 21 11.21 -38.45 17.08
CA LEU A 21 10.74 -37.45 18.03
C LEU A 21 11.42 -37.70 19.37
N SER A 22 12.36 -36.83 19.76
CA SER A 22 12.91 -36.82 21.11
C SER A 22 12.03 -35.98 22.03
N THR A 23 11.40 -36.67 22.97
CA THR A 23 10.72 -36.19 24.17
C THR A 23 11.58 -35.17 24.94
N VAL A 24 11.09 -33.94 25.10
CA VAL A 24 11.63 -33.00 26.09
C VAL A 24 10.70 -33.01 27.30
N THR A 25 11.22 -33.59 28.39
CA THR A 25 10.66 -33.55 29.74
C THR A 25 10.63 -32.13 30.27
N SER A 26 9.44 -31.65 30.66
CA SER A 26 9.23 -30.38 31.34
C SER A 26 9.71 -30.45 32.79
N ILE A 27 10.49 -29.45 33.20
CA ILE A 27 10.90 -29.21 34.58
C ILE A 27 9.96 -28.15 35.18
N PHE A 28 9.41 -28.49 36.35
CA PHE A 28 8.49 -27.69 37.17
C PHE A 28 8.96 -26.25 37.48
N PRO A 29 8.03 -25.27 37.60
CA PRO A 29 8.25 -24.10 38.44
C PRO A 29 7.66 -24.31 39.85
N ARG A 30 8.47 -24.03 40.87
CA ARG A 30 8.06 -23.87 42.27
C ARG A 30 7.14 -22.65 42.46
N PRO A 31 6.20 -22.69 43.42
CA PRO A 31 5.36 -21.55 43.76
C PRO A 31 6.06 -20.62 44.74
N ARG A 32 5.91 -19.30 44.55
CA ARG A 32 6.08 -18.31 45.62
C ARG A 32 4.79 -17.53 45.76
N GLY A 33 4.08 -17.80 46.86
CA GLY A 33 3.07 -16.89 47.40
C GLY A 33 3.74 -15.74 48.14
N ASN A 34 3.09 -14.57 48.15
CA ASN A 34 2.44 -14.05 49.36
C ASN A 34 1.90 -12.63 49.14
N SER A 35 0.63 -12.46 49.51
CA SER A 35 0.05 -11.30 50.24
C SER A 35 -0.01 -9.95 49.50
N LYS A 36 -1.07 -9.13 49.54
CA LYS A 36 -2.14 -8.91 50.52
C LYS A 36 -3.39 -8.37 49.80
N SER A 37 -4.57 -8.75 50.28
CA SER A 37 -5.85 -8.04 50.12
C SER A 37 -6.17 -7.28 51.44
N PRO A 38 -7.36 -6.71 51.64
CA PRO A 38 -7.90 -5.48 51.06
C PRO A 38 -8.34 -4.47 52.16
N HIS A 39 -8.78 -3.26 51.79
CA HIS A 39 -9.74 -2.50 52.62
C HIS A 39 -10.63 -1.59 51.76
N PRO A 40 -11.89 -1.33 52.18
CA PRO A 40 -12.94 -0.79 51.33
C PRO A 40 -13.39 0.64 51.72
N ASP A 41 -14.36 1.12 50.94
CA ASP A 41 -15.38 2.13 51.21
C ASP A 41 -14.97 3.60 51.39
N ASN A 42 -15.49 4.47 50.51
CA ASN A 42 -16.34 5.57 50.99
C ASN A 42 -17.21 6.21 49.89
N LEU A 43 -18.48 6.39 50.29
CA LEU A 43 -19.57 7.10 49.63
C LEU A 43 -19.41 8.62 49.72
N SER A 44 -19.92 9.36 48.72
CA SER A 44 -20.60 10.68 48.82
C SER A 44 -21.10 11.04 47.40
N THR A 45 -22.38 11.11 47.02
CA THR A 45 -23.59 11.90 47.40
C THR A 45 -23.49 13.43 47.25
N GLY A 46 -24.43 13.99 46.47
CA GLY A 46 -24.81 15.42 46.35
C GLY A 46 -24.02 16.18 45.27
N ASN A 47 -24.56 17.01 44.38
CA ASN A 47 -25.77 17.85 44.31
C ASN A 47 -25.95 18.26 42.82
N SER A 48 -27.11 18.11 42.17
CA SER A 48 -28.29 19.00 42.13
C SER A 48 -28.14 20.34 41.37
N GLY A 49 -28.86 20.46 40.24
CA GLY A 49 -29.52 21.68 39.70
C GLY A 49 -28.63 22.73 39.00
N GLY A 50 -28.98 23.35 37.87
CA GLY A 50 -30.18 23.31 37.02
C GLY A 50 -30.15 24.46 35.98
N TRP A 51 -31.25 24.57 35.20
CA TRP A 51 -31.74 25.74 34.41
C TRP A 51 -30.93 26.11 33.14
N LEU A 52 -31.44 25.88 31.90
CA LEU A 52 -32.40 26.69 31.08
C LEU A 52 -32.04 28.19 31.03
N SER A 53 -31.95 28.96 29.93
CA SER A 53 -32.00 28.81 28.45
C SER A 53 -31.43 30.15 27.86
N PRO A 54 -31.79 30.69 26.65
CA PRO A 54 -30.81 31.12 25.63
C PRO A 54 -30.82 32.64 25.35
N LEU A 55 -29.84 33.15 24.62
CA LEU A 55 -29.92 34.49 24.01
C LEU A 55 -29.26 34.51 22.62
N GLU A 56 -30.10 34.61 21.58
CA GLU A 56 -29.76 35.27 20.33
C GLU A 56 -29.61 36.78 20.53
N PRO A 57 -28.95 37.48 19.59
CA PRO A 57 -29.75 38.43 18.83
C PRO A 57 -29.45 38.45 17.33
N SER A 58 -30.53 38.43 16.56
CA SER A 58 -30.66 38.94 15.19
C SER A 58 -30.38 40.46 15.10
N ARG A 59 -29.69 40.90 14.04
CA ARG A 59 -29.95 42.22 13.40
C ARG A 59 -29.43 42.32 11.96
N SER A 60 -30.37 42.73 11.10
CA SER A 60 -30.34 43.14 9.70
C SER A 60 -29.38 44.31 9.35
N ARG A 61 -28.89 44.39 8.10
CA ARG A 61 -29.27 45.42 7.08
C ARG A 61 -28.37 45.48 5.82
N SER A 62 -29.04 45.47 4.66
CA SER A 62 -28.90 46.32 3.46
C SER A 62 -27.63 46.33 2.58
N SER A 63 -27.84 45.85 1.35
CA SER A 63 -27.60 46.47 0.03
C SER A 63 -26.24 47.12 -0.31
N SER A 64 -25.60 46.60 -1.37
CA SER A 64 -24.96 47.45 -2.39
C SER A 64 -24.74 46.65 -3.69
N THR A 65 -25.51 47.01 -4.70
CA THR A 65 -25.29 46.73 -6.12
C THR A 65 -23.95 47.30 -6.58
N SER A 66 -23.08 46.45 -7.14
CA SER A 66 -22.01 46.89 -8.03
C SER A 66 -21.76 45.86 -9.11
N ARG A 67 -22.13 46.25 -10.33
CA ARG A 67 -21.82 45.56 -11.58
C ARG A 67 -20.33 45.72 -11.84
N SER A 68 -19.58 44.63 -11.69
CA SER A 68 -18.21 44.52 -12.17
C SER A 68 -18.17 43.70 -13.44
N ILE A 69 -17.56 44.29 -14.46
CA ILE A 69 -17.35 43.76 -15.80
C ILE A 69 -16.54 42.47 -15.69
N ARG A 70 -17.07 41.36 -16.22
CA ARG A 70 -16.39 40.07 -16.32
C ARG A 70 -15.18 40.24 -17.24
N SER A 71 -14.01 40.45 -16.65
CA SER A 71 -12.74 40.15 -17.28
C SER A 71 -12.67 38.65 -17.54
N ILE A 72 -12.30 38.31 -18.77
CA ILE A 72 -12.08 36.95 -19.27
C ILE A 72 -11.06 36.29 -18.34
N SER A 73 -11.48 35.16 -17.75
CA SER A 73 -10.76 34.47 -16.70
C SER A 73 -9.34 34.10 -17.13
N SER A 74 -8.35 34.76 -16.55
CA SER A 74 -7.11 34.07 -16.25
C SER A 74 -7.49 32.86 -15.41
N LYS A 75 -7.18 31.65 -15.89
CA LYS A 75 -7.38 30.40 -15.15
C LYS A 75 -6.77 30.61 -13.76
N SER A 76 -7.61 30.70 -12.73
CA SER A 76 -7.11 30.86 -11.37
C SER A 76 -6.19 29.69 -11.06
N PRO A 77 -5.12 29.87 -10.27
CA PRO A 77 -4.33 28.76 -9.77
C PRO A 77 -5.25 27.65 -9.27
N GLY A 78 -4.95 26.40 -9.66
CA GLY A 78 -5.72 25.20 -9.36
C GLY A 78 -6.18 25.13 -7.90
N LYS A 79 -7.35 24.52 -7.65
CA LYS A 79 -7.91 24.44 -6.28
C LYS A 79 -6.92 23.87 -5.27
N TRP A 80 -6.11 22.89 -5.70
CA TRP A 80 -5.03 22.28 -4.91
C TRP A 80 -3.97 23.26 -4.39
N ILE A 81 -3.73 24.38 -5.10
CA ILE A 81 -2.70 25.36 -4.73
C ILE A 81 -3.16 26.23 -3.55
N ARG A 82 -4.47 26.38 -3.32
CA ARG A 82 -4.97 27.26 -2.24
C ARG A 82 -4.78 26.64 -0.85
N ASP A 83 -4.71 25.31 -0.77
CA ASP A 83 -4.75 24.59 0.50
C ASP A 83 -3.38 24.13 0.99
N LEU A 84 -2.33 24.30 0.18
CA LEU A 84 -0.94 24.24 0.65
C LEU A 84 -0.66 25.50 1.49
N LYS A 85 -1.09 25.46 2.76
CA LYS A 85 -0.84 26.54 3.72
C LYS A 85 0.66 26.76 3.83
N ARG A 86 1.07 28.00 3.52
CA ARG A 86 2.41 28.59 3.66
C ARG A 86 3.29 27.82 4.65
N SER A 87 4.06 26.87 4.14
CA SER A 87 5.01 26.10 4.92
C SER A 87 6.04 27.10 5.43
N ARG A 88 6.17 27.22 6.76
CA ARG A 88 7.30 27.98 7.31
C ARG A 88 8.52 27.15 7.00
N SER A 89 9.30 27.53 5.98
CA SER A 89 10.51 26.86 5.53
C SER A 89 11.40 26.50 6.73
N ALA A 90 11.19 25.32 7.31
CA ALA A 90 12.11 24.75 8.25
C ALA A 90 13.37 24.52 7.44
N SER A 91 14.43 25.25 7.77
CA SER A 91 15.70 25.22 7.06
C SER A 91 16.04 23.78 6.68
N ILE A 92 16.04 23.50 5.38
CA ILE A 92 16.44 22.22 4.77
C ILE A 92 17.97 22.15 4.90
N ASN A 93 18.47 22.18 6.13
CA ASN A 93 19.86 21.88 6.41
C ASN A 93 19.96 20.36 6.38
N SER A 94 20.25 19.82 5.20
CA SER A 94 21.08 18.64 4.95
C SER A 94 20.92 17.42 5.88
N ALA A 95 19.74 17.15 6.42
CA ALA A 95 19.46 15.94 7.20
C ALA A 95 19.10 14.73 6.30
N ALA A 96 19.17 14.90 4.98
CA ALA A 96 19.01 13.83 4.01
C ALA A 96 20.34 13.07 3.86
N GLY A 97 20.67 12.21 4.83
CA GLY A 97 21.72 11.21 4.61
C GLY A 97 22.35 10.56 5.84
N GLU A 98 22.55 11.27 6.95
CA GLU A 98 23.55 10.80 7.93
C GLU A 98 23.01 9.98 9.12
N ASP A 99 21.74 10.07 9.49
CA ASP A 99 21.33 9.52 10.80
C ASP A 99 20.76 8.09 10.78
N ASN A 100 20.48 7.51 9.62
CA ASN A 100 20.03 6.12 9.55
C ASN A 100 21.16 5.23 9.03
N PRO A 101 21.77 4.39 9.90
CA PRO A 101 22.80 3.46 9.44
C PRO A 101 22.23 2.55 8.35
N PRO A 102 23.03 2.18 7.33
CA PRO A 102 22.58 1.26 6.30
C PRO A 102 22.19 -0.07 6.95
N LEU A 103 20.93 -0.45 6.75
CA LEU A 103 20.39 -1.75 7.15
C LEU A 103 21.17 -2.89 6.52
N LYS A 104 21.59 -3.83 7.35
CA LYS A 104 22.32 -5.05 6.99
C LYS A 104 21.45 -6.26 7.25
N ARG A 105 21.90 -7.41 6.77
CA ARG A 105 21.25 -8.71 6.98
C ARG A 105 20.96 -9.01 8.45
N GLU A 106 21.86 -8.63 9.34
CA GLU A 106 21.77 -8.87 10.79
C GLU A 106 20.52 -8.20 11.39
N ASP A 107 20.16 -7.01 10.90
CA ASP A 107 18.99 -6.26 11.39
C ASP A 107 17.67 -6.98 11.12
N PHE A 108 17.65 -7.91 10.17
CA PHE A 108 16.49 -8.73 9.81
C PHE A 108 16.40 -10.05 10.58
N LYS A 109 17.40 -10.40 11.41
CA LYS A 109 17.35 -11.61 12.26
C LYS A 109 16.51 -11.40 13.52
N GLU A 110 16.36 -10.15 13.93
CA GLU A 110 15.69 -9.74 15.17
C GLU A 110 14.30 -9.14 14.92
N VAL A 111 13.70 -9.40 13.75
CA VAL A 111 12.36 -8.90 13.44
C VAL A 111 11.29 -9.65 14.23
N GLU A 112 10.29 -8.91 14.70
CA GLU A 112 9.14 -9.45 15.42
C GLU A 112 7.86 -9.36 14.58
N GLY A 113 7.68 -10.31 13.66
CA GLY A 113 6.51 -10.35 12.81
C GLY A 113 6.73 -9.66 11.46
N TRP A 114 5.95 -10.10 10.48
CA TRP A 114 5.96 -9.56 9.12
C TRP A 114 5.86 -8.03 9.01
N PHE A 115 5.17 -7.35 9.93
CA PHE A 115 5.06 -5.88 9.89
C PHE A 115 6.37 -5.18 10.21
N ASP A 116 7.12 -5.66 11.21
CA ASP A 116 8.44 -5.10 11.52
C ASP A 116 9.43 -5.44 10.39
N ALA A 117 9.37 -6.68 9.89
CA ALA A 117 10.15 -7.09 8.73
C ALA A 117 9.85 -6.22 7.50
N PHE A 118 8.59 -5.91 7.22
CA PHE A 118 8.20 -5.06 6.10
C PHE A 118 8.61 -3.61 6.30
N GLN A 119 8.53 -3.07 7.52
CA GLN A 119 8.99 -1.72 7.81
C GLN A 119 10.50 -1.58 7.51
N LYS A 120 11.31 -2.55 7.96
CA LYS A 120 12.75 -2.59 7.64
C LYS A 120 12.99 -2.81 6.15
N TYR A 121 12.19 -3.68 5.51
CA TYR A 121 12.26 -3.92 4.07
C TYR A 121 11.96 -2.65 3.26
N ASN A 122 10.88 -1.95 3.58
CA ASN A 122 10.51 -0.66 3.00
C ASN A 122 11.66 0.34 3.11
N SER A 123 12.22 0.49 4.33
CA SER A 123 13.38 1.36 4.56
C SER A 123 14.60 0.95 3.73
N LEU A 124 14.89 -0.35 3.60
CA LEU A 124 15.98 -0.86 2.77
C LEU A 124 15.75 -0.52 1.29
N ILE A 125 14.56 -0.84 0.76
CA ILE A 125 14.23 -0.61 -0.65
C ILE A 125 14.29 0.88 -1.00
N THR A 126 13.70 1.73 -0.17
CA THR A 126 13.63 3.17 -0.42
C THR A 126 14.99 3.85 -0.29
N ASN A 127 15.78 3.50 0.74
CA ASN A 127 16.99 4.26 1.04
C ASN A 127 18.25 3.69 0.39
N GLN A 128 18.27 2.40 0.05
CA GLN A 128 19.53 1.73 -0.35
C GLN A 128 19.46 0.97 -1.66
N VAL A 129 18.29 0.44 -2.06
CA VAL A 129 18.21 -0.46 -3.23
C VAL A 129 17.68 0.26 -4.46
N SER A 130 16.46 0.81 -4.40
CA SER A 130 15.75 1.28 -5.60
C SER A 130 16.45 2.46 -6.29
N GLY A 131 17.07 3.36 -5.52
CA GLY A 131 17.83 4.49 -6.04
C GLY A 131 19.30 4.19 -6.38
N ASN A 132 19.79 2.97 -6.10
CA ASN A 132 21.20 2.62 -6.24
C ASN A 132 21.39 1.41 -7.16
N SER A 133 21.76 1.66 -8.42
CA SER A 133 22.03 0.62 -9.41
C SER A 133 23.18 -0.33 -9.03
N ASN A 134 24.03 0.08 -8.09
CA ASN A 134 25.19 -0.70 -7.64
C ASN A 134 24.88 -1.56 -6.41
N PHE A 135 23.65 -1.53 -5.89
CA PHE A 135 23.29 -2.39 -4.78
C PHE A 135 23.38 -3.88 -5.21
N PRO A 136 24.16 -4.73 -4.52
CA PRO A 136 24.37 -6.10 -4.96
C PRO A 136 23.07 -6.92 -4.91
N ALA A 137 22.61 -7.44 -6.05
CA ALA A 137 21.39 -8.26 -6.13
C ALA A 137 21.46 -9.52 -5.22
N GLU A 138 22.67 -10.06 -5.03
CA GLU A 138 22.91 -11.17 -4.11
C GLU A 138 22.68 -10.79 -2.65
N GLU A 139 22.98 -9.55 -2.28
CA GLU A 139 22.79 -9.05 -0.91
C GLU A 139 21.30 -8.88 -0.61
N LEU A 140 20.52 -8.32 -1.54
CA LEU A 140 19.07 -8.26 -1.43
C LEU A 140 18.47 -9.66 -1.26
N SER A 141 18.93 -10.61 -2.08
CA SER A 141 18.48 -12.00 -2.04
C SER A 141 18.79 -12.67 -0.69
N LYS A 142 19.96 -12.39 -0.09
CA LYS A 142 20.34 -12.89 1.24
C LYS A 142 19.46 -12.29 2.34
N ILE A 143 19.13 -11.01 2.25
CA ILE A 143 18.23 -10.33 3.20
C ILE A 143 16.82 -10.91 3.10
N GLN A 144 16.25 -10.99 1.89
CA GLN A 144 14.94 -11.59 1.64
C GLN A 144 14.87 -13.03 2.17
N LYS A 145 15.91 -13.84 1.93
CA LYS A 145 15.99 -15.20 2.46
C LYS A 145 15.98 -15.22 3.99
N THR A 146 16.70 -14.29 4.63
CA THR A 146 16.73 -14.17 6.09
C THR A 146 15.34 -13.82 6.64
N ILE A 147 14.63 -12.88 6.02
CA ILE A 147 13.24 -12.58 6.38
C ILE A 147 12.36 -13.83 6.26
N CYS A 148 12.50 -14.58 5.17
CA CYS A 148 11.72 -15.82 4.96
C CYS A 148 12.06 -16.93 5.97
N GLU A 149 13.31 -17.00 6.43
CA GLU A 149 13.74 -17.94 7.47
C GLU A 149 13.15 -17.60 8.84
N VAL A 150 13.04 -16.30 9.16
CA VAL A 150 12.51 -15.82 10.46
C VAL A 150 10.98 -15.82 10.49
N GLU A 151 10.35 -15.25 9.46
CA GLU A 151 8.91 -14.97 9.42
C GLU A 151 8.10 -16.00 8.60
N GLY A 152 8.79 -16.95 7.96
CA GLY A 152 8.22 -17.83 6.95
C GLY A 152 7.92 -17.06 5.65
N GLY A 153 7.12 -17.65 4.76
CA GLY A 153 6.69 -17.03 3.50
C GLY A 153 7.78 -16.99 2.42
N ARG A 154 7.62 -16.08 1.45
CA ARG A 154 8.53 -15.90 0.32
C ARG A 154 8.43 -14.48 -0.26
N PHE A 155 9.30 -14.17 -1.21
CA PHE A 155 9.17 -13.02 -2.10
C PHE A 155 8.73 -13.47 -3.50
N ILE A 156 7.83 -12.72 -4.11
CA ILE A 156 7.34 -12.91 -5.48
C ILE A 156 7.66 -11.63 -6.24
N ASN A 157 8.57 -11.70 -7.21
CA ASN A 157 9.06 -10.52 -7.95
C ASN A 157 9.48 -9.38 -6.99
N ASP A 158 10.26 -9.72 -5.96
CA ASP A 158 10.69 -8.85 -4.86
C ASP A 158 9.56 -8.20 -4.03
N LEU A 159 8.35 -8.75 -4.05
CA LEU A 159 7.27 -8.36 -3.13
C LEU A 159 7.02 -9.47 -2.10
N PRO A 160 6.98 -9.16 -0.80
CA PRO A 160 6.73 -10.16 0.24
C PRO A 160 5.32 -10.73 0.13
N GLU A 161 5.22 -12.05 -0.04
CA GLU A 161 3.95 -12.77 -0.22
C GLU A 161 3.00 -12.56 0.97
N ALA A 162 3.53 -12.49 2.19
CA ALA A 162 2.71 -12.40 3.40
C ALA A 162 2.00 -11.04 3.58
N LEU A 163 2.48 -10.00 2.90
CA LEU A 163 1.96 -8.63 2.94
C LEU A 163 1.76 -8.09 1.53
N PHE A 164 1.36 -8.97 0.61
CA PHE A 164 1.34 -8.67 -0.83
C PHE A 164 0.43 -7.48 -1.15
N ASP A 165 -0.72 -7.35 -0.46
CA ASP A 165 -1.64 -6.22 -0.58
C ASP A 165 -1.00 -4.87 -0.28
N ILE A 166 -0.10 -4.80 0.71
CA ILE A 166 0.62 -3.58 1.08
C ILE A 166 1.78 -3.38 0.10
N ALA A 167 2.50 -4.46 -0.23
CA ALA A 167 3.65 -4.41 -1.13
C ALA A 167 3.27 -3.95 -2.55
N LEU A 168 2.06 -4.25 -3.03
CA LEU A 168 1.54 -3.76 -4.30
C LEU A 168 1.29 -2.24 -4.33
N LEU A 169 1.26 -1.59 -3.17
CA LEU A 169 1.06 -0.14 -3.04
C LEU A 169 2.37 0.66 -3.12
N TRP A 170 3.46 0.05 -3.62
CA TRP A 170 4.67 0.79 -3.93
C TRP A 170 4.37 1.93 -4.90
N CYS A 171 5.15 3.00 -4.83
CA CYS A 171 5.00 4.19 -5.65
C CYS A 171 6.38 4.68 -6.12
N PRO A 172 6.45 5.39 -7.26
CA PRO A 172 7.62 6.18 -7.59
C PRO A 172 8.00 7.16 -6.47
N ALA A 173 9.30 7.24 -6.20
CA ALA A 173 9.91 8.21 -5.30
C ALA A 173 10.78 9.23 -6.06
N GLY A 174 10.69 9.21 -7.39
CA GLY A 174 11.39 10.09 -8.32
C GLY A 174 11.00 9.76 -9.76
N GLU A 175 11.79 10.25 -10.72
CA GLU A 175 11.60 9.82 -12.10
C GLU A 175 11.94 8.34 -12.26
N MET A 176 11.00 7.59 -12.85
CA MET A 176 11.17 6.19 -13.18
C MET A 176 10.99 5.94 -14.68
N THR A 177 11.71 4.93 -15.17
CA THR A 177 11.58 4.37 -16.53
C THR A 177 11.41 2.86 -16.45
N ARG A 178 10.64 2.28 -17.37
CA ARG A 178 10.46 0.83 -17.42
C ARG A 178 11.73 0.18 -17.99
N LYS A 179 12.21 -0.90 -17.37
CA LYS A 179 13.31 -1.71 -17.93
C LYS A 179 12.88 -2.31 -19.27
N SER A 180 13.81 -2.38 -20.21
CA SER A 180 13.53 -3.03 -21.49
C SER A 180 13.29 -4.54 -21.30
N VAL A 181 12.58 -5.18 -22.23
CA VAL A 181 12.36 -6.64 -22.22
C VAL A 181 13.70 -7.41 -22.23
N ALA A 182 14.73 -6.82 -22.84
CA ALA A 182 16.08 -7.38 -22.84
C ALA A 182 16.77 -7.31 -21.47
N GLU A 183 16.46 -6.29 -20.67
CA GLU A 183 17.00 -6.12 -19.32
C GLU A 183 16.23 -6.95 -18.28
N SER A 184 14.92 -7.12 -18.46
CA SER A 184 14.07 -7.68 -17.42
C SER A 184 12.74 -8.20 -17.96
N SER A 185 12.36 -9.41 -17.55
CA SER A 185 11.02 -9.99 -17.73
C SER A 185 10.09 -9.70 -16.54
N GLU A 186 10.48 -8.78 -15.66
CA GLU A 186 9.71 -8.47 -14.46
C GLU A 186 8.40 -7.75 -14.82
N PRO A 187 7.29 -8.04 -14.13
CA PRO A 187 5.98 -7.54 -14.50
C PRO A 187 5.74 -6.09 -14.06
N SER A 188 4.70 -5.44 -14.64
CA SER A 188 4.41 -4.01 -14.36
C SER A 188 4.02 -3.71 -12.91
N TRP A 189 3.52 -4.73 -12.22
CA TRP A 189 3.12 -4.64 -10.82
C TRP A 189 4.27 -4.82 -9.84
N SER A 190 5.46 -5.25 -10.29
CA SER A 190 6.67 -5.28 -9.46
C SER A 190 7.51 -4.01 -9.65
N TRP A 191 8.05 -3.48 -8.55
CA TRP A 191 8.99 -2.35 -8.61
C TRP A 191 10.30 -2.73 -9.31
N ARG A 192 10.69 -4.02 -9.29
CA ARG A 192 11.92 -4.52 -9.89
C ARG A 192 11.96 -4.37 -11.40
N GLY A 193 10.79 -4.30 -12.05
CA GLY A 193 10.66 -4.05 -13.48
C GLY A 193 11.00 -2.61 -13.91
N TRP A 194 11.36 -1.73 -12.98
CA TRP A 194 11.59 -0.32 -13.25
C TRP A 194 12.98 0.12 -12.79
N ASN A 195 13.48 1.17 -13.44
CA ASN A 195 14.67 1.92 -13.05
C ASN A 195 14.23 3.21 -12.36
N GLY A 196 14.80 3.49 -11.18
CA GLY A 196 14.53 4.70 -10.40
C GLY A 196 14.06 4.40 -8.97
N PRO A 197 14.05 5.43 -8.11
CA PRO A 197 13.76 5.26 -6.69
C PRO A 197 12.28 4.97 -6.44
N VAL A 198 12.01 4.14 -5.43
CA VAL A 198 10.68 3.63 -5.07
C VAL A 198 10.44 3.77 -3.56
N ASN A 199 9.20 4.03 -3.17
CA ASN A 199 8.77 4.01 -1.78
C ASN A 199 7.42 3.30 -1.59
N PHE A 200 6.99 3.15 -0.34
CA PHE A 200 5.70 2.56 0.02
C PHE A 200 4.95 3.57 0.90
N PRO A 201 4.38 4.63 0.30
CA PRO A 201 3.82 5.76 1.03
C PRO A 201 2.49 5.43 1.69
N PHE A 202 1.89 4.29 1.35
CA PHE A 202 0.62 3.84 1.90
C PHE A 202 0.77 2.65 2.85
N ASP A 203 2.01 2.35 3.24
CA ASP A 203 2.33 1.39 4.29
C ASP A 203 1.83 1.92 5.64
N PRO A 204 0.91 1.20 6.33
CA PRO A 204 0.42 1.62 7.63
C PRO A 204 1.53 1.69 8.70
N SER A 205 2.65 0.98 8.53
CA SER A 205 3.78 1.04 9.47
C SER A 205 4.56 2.37 9.39
N SER A 206 4.49 3.02 8.24
CA SER A 206 5.13 4.30 7.93
C SER A 206 4.27 5.50 8.32
N CYS A 207 2.98 5.28 8.57
CA CYS A 207 2.06 6.32 9.03
C CYS A 207 2.08 6.41 10.58
N PRO A 208 2.36 7.58 11.18
CA PRO A 208 2.43 7.76 12.63
C PRO A 208 1.07 7.54 13.31
N ASP A 209 -0.03 7.80 12.60
CA ASP A 209 -1.43 7.64 13.03
C ASP A 209 -1.70 6.24 13.60
N VAL A 210 -1.03 5.24 13.04
CA VAL A 210 -1.20 3.82 13.34
C VAL A 210 -0.38 3.37 14.56
N ARG A 211 0.60 4.16 15.02
CA ARG A 211 1.64 3.68 15.96
C ARG A 211 1.25 3.71 17.44
N ARG A 212 0.03 4.13 17.81
CA ARG A 212 -0.40 4.01 19.22
C ARG A 212 -0.62 2.55 19.59
N ARG A 213 0.44 1.95 20.13
CA ARG A 213 0.51 0.56 20.58
C ARG A 213 -0.65 0.29 21.55
N GLY A 214 -1.65 -0.47 21.12
CA GLY A 214 -2.74 -0.97 21.96
C GLY A 214 -4.14 -0.40 21.69
N GLU A 215 -4.29 0.66 20.90
CA GLU A 215 -5.61 1.31 20.70
C GLU A 215 -6.45 0.63 19.60
N ALA A 216 -5.80 0.05 18.59
CA ALA A 216 -6.45 -0.38 17.35
C ALA A 216 -6.07 -1.82 16.97
N PRO A 217 -7.04 -2.74 16.82
CA PRO A 217 -6.75 -4.11 16.42
C PRO A 217 -6.35 -4.22 14.94
N VAL A 218 -6.90 -3.37 14.08
CA VAL A 218 -6.78 -3.42 12.62
C VAL A 218 -6.39 -2.04 12.10
N PHE A 219 -5.42 -2.00 11.18
CA PHE A 219 -4.91 -0.76 10.56
C PHE A 219 -5.08 -0.73 9.05
N PHE A 220 -5.28 -1.90 8.45
CA PHE A 220 -5.40 -2.07 7.01
C PHE A 220 -6.53 -3.06 6.76
N LYS A 221 -7.43 -2.76 5.81
CA LYS A 221 -8.36 -3.76 5.30
C LYS A 221 -8.12 -3.96 3.83
N SER A 222 -7.81 -5.19 3.44
CA SER A 222 -7.80 -5.54 2.04
C SER A 222 -9.22 -5.54 1.49
N LYS A 223 -9.39 -5.08 0.25
CA LYS A 223 -10.62 -5.23 -0.54
C LYS A 223 -10.49 -6.32 -1.58
N ILE A 224 -9.31 -6.96 -1.67
CA ILE A 224 -9.04 -8.09 -2.56
C ILE A 224 -9.20 -9.39 -1.77
N THR A 225 -9.99 -10.32 -2.32
CA THR A 225 -10.23 -11.62 -1.69
C THR A 225 -9.04 -12.57 -1.84
N SER A 226 -8.41 -12.56 -3.01
CA SER A 226 -7.30 -13.44 -3.36
C SER A 226 -6.55 -12.91 -4.57
N PHE A 227 -5.24 -13.08 -4.57
CA PHE A 227 -4.39 -12.91 -5.74
C PHE A 227 -3.97 -14.27 -6.28
N VAL A 228 -3.95 -14.42 -7.60
CA VAL A 228 -3.57 -15.65 -8.29
C VAL A 228 -2.51 -15.33 -9.33
N LEU A 229 -1.32 -15.89 -9.16
CA LEU A 229 -0.26 -15.89 -10.16
C LEU A 229 -0.53 -16.95 -11.23
N GLY A 230 -0.11 -16.71 -12.46
CA GLY A 230 -0.23 -17.66 -13.56
C GLY A 230 -1.33 -17.32 -14.56
N PRO A 231 -1.36 -17.98 -15.73
CA PRO A 231 -2.46 -17.86 -16.68
C PRO A 231 -3.77 -18.41 -16.10
N GLU A 232 -4.92 -17.92 -16.58
CA GLU A 232 -6.24 -18.30 -16.05
C GLU A 232 -6.57 -19.79 -16.18
N SER A 233 -6.14 -20.41 -17.28
CA SER A 233 -6.48 -21.80 -17.60
C SER A 233 -5.34 -22.79 -17.33
N GLY A 234 -4.20 -22.32 -16.82
CA GLY A 234 -3.00 -23.14 -16.69
C GLY A 234 -2.88 -23.92 -15.38
N PRO A 235 -2.15 -25.05 -15.39
CA PRO A 235 -1.81 -25.80 -14.18
C PRO A 235 -0.80 -25.05 -13.28
N GLU A 236 -0.18 -23.98 -13.78
CA GLU A 236 0.80 -23.13 -13.10
C GLU A 236 0.15 -22.10 -12.16
N ARG A 237 -1.18 -22.15 -12.00
CA ARG A 237 -1.91 -21.22 -11.13
C ARG A 237 -1.47 -21.38 -9.68
N TYR A 238 -1.08 -20.26 -9.08
CA TYR A 238 -0.70 -20.21 -7.69
C TYR A 238 -1.47 -19.11 -6.97
N THR A 239 -2.29 -19.51 -6.00
CA THR A 239 -3.00 -18.55 -5.14
C THR A 239 -2.04 -18.03 -4.08
N ILE A 240 -1.80 -16.73 -4.08
CA ILE A 240 -1.02 -16.05 -3.05
C ILE A 240 -1.75 -16.22 -1.73
N MET A 241 -1.12 -16.95 -0.82
CA MET A 241 -1.66 -17.14 0.53
C MET A 241 -1.22 -15.97 1.39
N ASN A 242 -2.15 -15.09 1.74
CA ASN A 242 -1.89 -14.04 2.70
C ASN A 242 -1.68 -14.65 4.09
N ARG A 243 -0.40 -14.93 4.40
CA ARG A 243 0.01 -15.56 5.66
C ARG A 243 -0.18 -14.67 6.87
N ALA A 244 -0.46 -13.37 6.70
CA ALA A 244 -0.90 -12.51 7.79
C ALA A 244 -2.17 -13.06 8.51
N ILE A 245 -3.01 -13.83 7.81
CA ILE A 245 -4.16 -14.54 8.38
C ILE A 245 -3.72 -15.80 9.16
N SER A 246 -2.63 -16.42 8.71
CA SER A 246 -2.04 -17.63 9.30
C SER A 246 -1.00 -17.33 10.38
N LEU A 247 -0.79 -16.05 10.74
CA LEU A 247 -0.20 -15.68 12.02
C LEU A 247 -1.14 -16.25 13.07
N LYS A 248 -0.80 -17.46 13.52
CA LYS A 248 -1.59 -18.24 14.46
C LYS A 248 -2.02 -17.26 15.55
N LEU A 249 -3.34 -17.12 15.71
CA LEU A 249 -3.91 -16.82 17.02
C LEU A 249 -3.45 -17.96 17.93
N ASP A 250 -2.18 -17.91 18.35
CA ASP A 250 -1.80 -18.56 19.57
C ASP A 250 -2.76 -17.93 20.58
N PRO A 251 -3.64 -18.72 21.22
CA PRO A 251 -4.62 -18.18 22.16
C PRO A 251 -3.96 -17.43 23.32
N ILE A 252 -2.63 -17.58 23.48
CA ILE A 252 -1.80 -16.85 24.44
C ILE A 252 -1.18 -15.58 23.83
N SER A 253 -0.96 -15.55 22.50
CA SER A 253 -0.45 -14.37 21.80
C SER A 253 -1.52 -13.29 21.77
N LYS A 254 -1.26 -12.21 22.52
CA LYS A 254 -2.06 -10.98 22.48
C LYS A 254 -1.94 -10.20 21.17
N GLN A 255 -1.20 -10.70 20.18
CA GLN A 255 -0.99 -10.00 18.92
C GLN A 255 -2.24 -10.15 18.03
N ARG A 256 -2.99 -9.06 17.91
CA ARG A 256 -4.18 -8.97 17.05
C ARG A 256 -3.77 -8.83 15.57
N PRO A 257 -4.59 -9.34 14.64
CA PRO A 257 -4.31 -9.23 13.20
C PRO A 257 -4.39 -7.77 12.76
N ARG A 258 -3.25 -7.21 12.34
CA ARG A 258 -3.16 -5.81 11.88
C ARG A 258 -3.80 -5.59 10.49
N ILE A 259 -3.99 -6.66 9.72
CA ILE A 259 -4.71 -6.67 8.44
C ILE A 259 -6.01 -7.44 8.58
N GLU A 260 -7.11 -6.81 8.19
CA GLU A 260 -8.39 -7.47 7.97
C GLU A 260 -8.53 -7.85 6.50
N TYR A 261 -8.90 -9.10 6.25
CA TYR A 261 -9.17 -9.61 4.91
C TYR A 261 -10.64 -9.97 4.76
N PRO A 262 -11.21 -9.86 3.55
CA PRO A 262 -12.55 -10.38 3.29
C PRO A 262 -12.60 -11.87 3.61
N THR A 263 -13.47 -12.28 4.53
CA THR A 263 -13.58 -13.66 5.01
C THR A 263 -14.27 -14.60 4.01
N ALA A 264 -15.05 -14.05 3.07
CA ALA A 264 -15.72 -14.82 2.04
C ALA A 264 -14.73 -15.26 0.95
N GLY A 265 -14.42 -16.56 0.89
CA GLY A 265 -13.77 -17.16 -0.28
C GLY A 265 -12.27 -17.43 -0.17
N LEU A 266 -11.69 -17.46 1.03
CA LEU A 266 -10.33 -17.97 1.22
C LEU A 266 -10.31 -19.50 1.03
N GLN A 267 -10.39 -19.95 -0.21
CA GLN A 267 -10.01 -21.32 -0.57
C GLN A 267 -8.48 -21.36 -0.57
N LEU A 268 -7.91 -22.01 0.45
CA LEU A 268 -6.48 -22.33 0.54
C LEU A 268 -6.14 -23.38 -0.54
N LEU A 269 -6.09 -22.96 -1.80
CA LEU A 269 -5.67 -23.78 -2.92
C LEU A 269 -4.17 -23.58 -3.14
N ALA A 270 -3.35 -24.33 -2.39
CA ALA A 270 -2.12 -25.01 -2.82
C ALA A 270 -1.12 -25.22 -1.67
N SER A 271 -0.50 -26.41 -1.66
CA SER A 271 0.60 -26.80 -0.76
C SER A 271 1.98 -26.65 -1.40
N GLU A 272 2.08 -26.39 -2.70
CA GLU A 272 3.35 -26.32 -3.44
C GLU A 272 3.65 -24.90 -3.93
N PRO A 273 4.93 -24.46 -3.86
CA PRO A 273 5.34 -23.18 -4.42
C PRO A 273 5.18 -23.15 -5.94
N PRO A 274 5.03 -21.95 -6.53
CA PRO A 274 4.54 -21.77 -7.89
C PRO A 274 5.24 -22.48 -9.04
N LYS A 275 6.28 -23.31 -8.94
CA LYS A 275 7.01 -23.96 -10.07
C LYS A 275 7.59 -23.04 -11.18
N VAL A 276 6.84 -22.05 -11.68
CA VAL A 276 7.20 -21.09 -12.72
C VAL A 276 7.05 -19.66 -12.16
N GLN A 277 8.02 -18.81 -12.46
CA GLN A 277 7.88 -17.37 -12.26
C GLN A 277 6.81 -16.87 -13.23
N SER A 278 5.62 -16.57 -12.72
CA SER A 278 4.59 -15.93 -13.53
C SER A 278 4.69 -14.41 -13.41
N ASP A 279 4.66 -13.75 -14.56
CA ASP A 279 4.49 -12.31 -14.72
C ASP A 279 3.02 -11.87 -14.59
N THR A 280 2.10 -12.82 -14.67
CA THR A 280 0.66 -12.55 -14.72
C THR A 280 0.05 -12.64 -13.32
N LEU A 281 -0.57 -11.54 -12.87
CA LEU A 281 -1.24 -11.42 -11.59
C LEU A 281 -2.75 -11.21 -11.81
N ASN A 282 -3.55 -12.16 -11.33
CA ASN A 282 -5.00 -12.14 -11.45
C ASN A 282 -5.65 -11.86 -10.09
N PHE A 283 -6.68 -11.03 -10.08
CA PHE A 283 -7.52 -10.81 -8.91
C PHE A 283 -8.87 -10.23 -9.33
N THR A 284 -9.82 -10.17 -8.41
CA THR A 284 -11.13 -9.53 -8.63
C THR A 284 -11.26 -8.33 -7.73
N ALA A 285 -11.71 -7.21 -8.28
CA ALA A 285 -11.78 -5.94 -7.57
C ALA A 285 -12.92 -5.06 -8.11
N GLN A 286 -13.34 -4.07 -7.34
CA GLN A 286 -14.17 -2.99 -7.86
C GLN A 286 -13.34 -2.11 -8.80
N LYS A 287 -13.96 -1.68 -9.91
CA LYS A 287 -13.32 -0.90 -10.96
C LYS A 287 -14.19 0.30 -11.32
N VAL A 288 -13.56 1.47 -11.46
CA VAL A 288 -14.18 2.74 -11.90
C VAL A 288 -13.42 3.26 -13.12
N ASP A 289 -14.13 3.82 -14.11
CA ASP A 289 -13.48 4.47 -15.26
C ASP A 289 -12.65 5.67 -14.81
N ALA A 290 -11.45 5.85 -15.38
CA ALA A 290 -10.60 6.97 -15.01
C ALA A 290 -11.24 8.35 -15.30
N SER A 291 -12.18 8.42 -16.25
CA SER A 291 -12.91 9.65 -16.58
C SER A 291 -13.85 10.13 -15.48
N ALA A 292 -14.10 9.31 -14.44
CA ALA A 292 -14.92 9.71 -13.30
C ALA A 292 -14.26 10.78 -12.43
N PHE A 293 -12.95 11.01 -12.61
CA PHE A 293 -12.18 11.98 -11.85
C PHE A 293 -11.32 12.83 -12.79
N GLU A 294 -11.35 14.15 -12.62
CA GLU A 294 -10.43 15.05 -13.30
C GLU A 294 -9.06 15.00 -12.61
N MET A 295 -7.98 14.99 -13.41
CA MET A 295 -6.60 14.97 -12.91
C MET A 295 -5.99 16.37 -12.97
N GLU A 296 -5.39 16.83 -11.88
CA GLU A 296 -4.64 18.08 -11.80
C GLU A 296 -3.20 17.82 -11.33
N GLN A 297 -2.21 18.44 -11.97
CA GLN A 297 -0.83 18.34 -11.52
C GLN A 297 -0.66 19.18 -10.26
N VAL A 298 -0.12 18.59 -9.19
CA VAL A 298 0.20 19.34 -7.96
C VAL A 298 1.56 20.01 -8.14
N TYR A 299 1.67 21.25 -7.66
CA TYR A 299 2.89 22.04 -7.68
C TYR A 299 3.22 22.52 -6.27
N ASP A 300 4.50 22.72 -5.98
CA ASP A 300 4.92 23.39 -4.75
C ASP A 300 4.75 24.92 -4.84
N GLU A 301 5.12 25.62 -3.76
CA GLU A 301 5.05 27.09 -3.68
C GLU A 301 5.87 27.79 -4.78
N GLU A 302 6.95 27.14 -5.23
CA GLU A 302 7.85 27.63 -6.28
C GLU A 302 7.38 27.24 -7.70
N LYS A 303 6.22 26.60 -7.80
CA LYS A 303 5.63 26.07 -9.05
C LYS A 303 6.43 24.95 -9.70
N HIS A 304 7.24 24.22 -8.94
CA HIS A 304 7.82 22.98 -9.40
C HIS A 304 6.79 21.86 -9.29
N PRO A 305 6.63 21.01 -10.33
CA PRO A 305 5.68 19.91 -10.28
C PRO A 305 6.13 18.88 -9.24
N LEU A 306 5.23 18.50 -8.35
CA LEU A 306 5.45 17.42 -7.40
C LEU A 306 5.18 16.06 -8.04
N LEU A 307 5.77 15.00 -7.50
CA LEU A 307 5.51 13.61 -7.92
C LEU A 307 4.15 13.12 -7.38
N CYS A 308 3.12 13.89 -7.68
CA CYS A 308 1.76 13.70 -7.22
C CYS A 308 0.79 14.40 -8.17
N THR A 309 -0.27 13.71 -8.55
CA THR A 309 -1.39 14.22 -9.34
C THR A 309 -2.63 14.22 -8.48
N GLY A 310 -3.22 15.39 -8.25
CA GLY A 310 -4.49 15.55 -7.56
C GLY A 310 -5.66 15.03 -8.38
N LEU A 311 -6.66 14.50 -7.70
CA LEU A 311 -7.91 14.01 -8.28
C LEU A 311 -9.06 14.91 -7.85
N ILE A 312 -9.92 15.27 -8.79
CA ILE A 312 -11.09 16.14 -8.58
C ILE A 312 -12.34 15.33 -8.96
N ASP A 313 -13.34 15.34 -8.08
CA ASP A 313 -14.60 14.61 -8.30
C ASP A 313 -15.56 15.36 -9.24
N SER A 314 -16.72 14.76 -9.50
CA SER A 314 -17.78 15.36 -10.34
C SER A 314 -18.39 16.66 -9.77
N GLN A 315 -18.13 16.97 -8.50
CA GLN A 315 -18.59 18.18 -7.82
C GLN A 315 -17.48 19.25 -7.77
N ASP A 316 -16.39 19.05 -8.52
CA ASP A 316 -15.23 19.94 -8.57
C ASP A 316 -14.52 20.05 -7.20
N ARG A 317 -14.54 18.97 -6.41
CA ARG A 317 -13.86 18.89 -5.09
C ARG A 317 -12.59 18.05 -5.21
N PRO A 318 -11.44 18.48 -4.65
CA PRO A 318 -10.31 17.59 -4.44
C PRO A 318 -10.79 16.32 -3.73
N CYS A 319 -10.39 15.12 -4.15
CA CYS A 319 -10.93 13.88 -3.58
C CYS A 319 -9.90 12.77 -3.42
N GLY A 320 -8.65 13.01 -3.81
CA GLY A 320 -7.63 11.98 -3.83
C GLY A 320 -6.38 12.41 -4.57
N VAL A 321 -5.43 11.49 -4.65
CA VAL A 321 -4.14 11.69 -5.33
C VAL A 321 -3.65 10.42 -5.99
N LEU A 322 -2.82 10.56 -7.02
CA LEU A 322 -2.00 9.52 -7.63
C LEU A 322 -0.52 9.88 -7.47
N MET A 323 0.30 8.91 -7.09
CA MET A 323 1.75 9.09 -6.88
C MET A 323 2.52 8.98 -8.21
N ASP A 324 2.21 9.86 -9.15
CA ASP A 324 2.96 10.04 -10.39
C ASP A 324 2.69 11.44 -10.98
N TYR A 325 3.44 11.84 -11.98
CA TYR A 325 3.21 13.06 -12.73
C TYR A 325 2.03 12.92 -13.70
N LYS A 326 1.19 13.96 -13.78
CA LYS A 326 0.03 14.00 -14.68
C LYS A 326 0.45 13.76 -16.12
N LYS A 327 1.59 14.33 -16.54
CA LYS A 327 2.13 14.17 -17.90
C LYS A 327 2.43 12.70 -18.21
N LYS A 328 2.95 11.92 -17.26
CA LYS A 328 3.25 10.49 -17.44
C LYS A 328 1.95 9.69 -17.53
N ILE A 329 1.01 9.95 -16.63
CA ILE A 329 -0.31 9.30 -16.65
C ILE A 329 -1.04 9.57 -17.98
N ALA A 330 -1.02 10.81 -18.47
CA ALA A 330 -1.65 11.19 -19.73
C ALA A 330 -1.05 10.46 -20.95
N ALA A 331 0.24 10.10 -20.92
CA ALA A 331 0.85 9.33 -22.01
C ALA A 331 0.19 7.94 -22.15
N HIS A 332 -0.27 7.33 -21.05
CA HIS A 332 -0.97 6.04 -21.07
C HIS A 332 -2.39 6.13 -21.63
N GLN A 333 -3.01 7.30 -21.66
CA GLN A 333 -4.38 7.46 -22.21
C GLN A 333 -4.43 7.23 -23.73
N GLN A 334 -3.30 7.37 -24.43
CA GLN A 334 -3.24 7.24 -25.88
C GLN A 334 -3.35 5.78 -26.34
N ASP A 335 -2.87 4.83 -25.52
CA ASP A 335 -2.71 3.43 -25.93
C ASP A 335 -3.75 2.48 -25.31
N GLY A 336 -4.61 2.96 -24.41
CA GLY A 336 -5.60 2.11 -23.74
C GLY A 336 -6.56 2.85 -22.81
N LYS A 337 -7.60 2.15 -22.35
CA LYS A 337 -8.57 2.71 -21.40
C LYS A 337 -7.99 2.67 -19.99
N LEU A 338 -8.08 3.79 -19.29
CA LEU A 338 -7.62 3.88 -17.91
C LEU A 338 -8.76 3.58 -16.94
N HIS A 339 -8.44 2.83 -15.88
CA HIS A 339 -9.39 2.52 -14.81
C HIS A 339 -8.74 2.60 -13.45
N TYR A 340 -9.50 3.03 -12.45
CA TYR A 340 -9.14 2.88 -11.04
C TYR A 340 -9.62 1.55 -10.51
N VAL A 341 -8.77 0.87 -9.74
CA VAL A 341 -9.05 -0.41 -9.10
C VAL A 341 -8.91 -0.26 -7.60
N LEU A 342 -9.94 -0.62 -6.84
CA LEU A 342 -9.94 -0.59 -5.38
C LEU A 342 -9.14 -1.76 -4.81
N LEU A 343 -8.09 -1.46 -4.05
CA LEU A 343 -7.22 -2.48 -3.46
C LEU A 343 -7.46 -2.67 -1.97
N SER A 344 -7.51 -1.57 -1.21
CA SER A 344 -7.56 -1.62 0.25
C SER A 344 -8.03 -0.30 0.85
N VAL A 345 -8.16 -0.26 2.17
CA VAL A 345 -8.44 0.95 2.95
C VAL A 345 -7.50 0.98 4.14
N ASN A 346 -6.91 2.15 4.41
CA ASN A 346 -6.08 2.39 5.58
C ASN A 346 -6.91 3.02 6.70
N ARG A 347 -6.63 2.62 7.94
CA ARG A 347 -7.19 3.32 9.09
C ARG A 347 -6.52 4.67 9.23
N ARG A 348 -7.31 5.73 9.25
CA ARG A 348 -6.91 7.06 9.67
C ARG A 348 -7.16 7.24 11.15
N VAL A 349 -6.16 7.79 11.85
CA VAL A 349 -6.29 8.23 13.24
C VAL A 349 -5.70 9.63 13.27
N PRO A 350 -6.47 10.66 13.68
CA PRO A 350 -5.95 12.02 13.75
C PRO A 350 -4.63 12.05 14.53
N SER A 351 -3.56 12.54 13.89
CA SER A 351 -2.24 12.47 14.49
C SER A 351 -2.12 13.45 15.65
N THR A 352 -1.64 12.98 16.80
CA THR A 352 -1.00 13.85 17.78
C THR A 352 0.48 13.87 17.42
N PHE A 353 0.91 14.93 16.73
CA PHE A 353 2.27 15.15 16.21
C PHE A 353 3.36 14.31 16.91
N SER A 354 3.80 13.24 16.25
CA SER A 354 4.99 12.49 16.67
C SER A 354 6.11 12.79 15.67
N LYS A 355 7.20 13.37 16.16
CA LYS A 355 8.41 13.60 15.36
C LYS A 355 9.13 12.26 15.15
N SER A 356 8.71 11.48 14.15
CA SER A 356 9.53 10.36 13.66
C SER A 356 10.74 10.94 12.91
N SER A 357 11.96 10.50 13.25
CA SER A 357 13.19 10.88 12.53
C SER A 357 13.34 10.14 11.20
N ASN A 358 12.60 9.06 10.98
CA ASN A 358 12.77 8.24 9.79
C ASN A 358 12.17 8.93 8.54
N ASN A 359 12.93 8.96 7.44
CA ASN A 359 12.55 9.59 6.18
C ASN A 359 11.41 8.87 5.46
N ILE A 360 11.20 7.59 5.75
CA ILE A 360 10.04 6.83 5.24
C ILE A 360 8.76 7.07 6.05
N SER A 361 8.82 7.80 7.18
CA SER A 361 7.60 8.17 7.92
C SER A 361 6.98 9.43 7.32
N HIS A 362 5.71 9.35 6.91
CA HIS A 362 4.96 10.47 6.34
C HIS A 362 3.96 11.04 7.36
N PRO A 363 3.56 12.33 7.28
CA PRO A 363 2.52 12.87 8.16
C PRO A 363 1.15 12.22 7.91
N SER A 364 0.17 12.52 8.75
CA SER A 364 -1.24 12.31 8.43
C SER A 364 -1.58 12.96 7.08
N GLY A 365 -2.56 12.42 6.35
CA GLY A 365 -2.98 12.98 5.06
C GLY A 365 -2.29 12.39 3.83
N ILE A 366 -2.00 13.25 2.85
CA ILE A 366 -1.43 12.90 1.55
C ILE A 366 0.11 12.83 1.65
N PRO A 367 0.72 11.66 1.43
CA PRO A 367 2.17 11.50 1.55
C PRO A 367 2.90 12.07 0.33
N ILE A 368 3.33 13.33 0.37
CA ILE A 368 4.12 13.94 -0.71
C ILE A 368 5.59 13.60 -0.53
N TRP A 369 6.20 12.95 -1.51
CA TRP A 369 7.63 12.66 -1.52
C TRP A 369 8.41 13.72 -2.31
N LYS A 370 9.40 14.34 -1.68
CA LYS A 370 10.29 15.33 -2.29
C LYS A 370 11.70 15.17 -1.72
N GLU A 371 12.70 15.16 -2.61
CA GLU A 371 14.13 15.17 -2.22
C GLU A 371 14.51 14.03 -1.24
N GLY A 372 13.99 12.82 -1.45
CA GLY A 372 14.35 11.65 -0.65
C GLY A 372 13.67 11.54 0.72
N ARG A 373 12.63 12.35 0.97
CA ARG A 373 11.82 12.29 2.19
C ARG A 373 10.37 12.71 1.95
N PHE A 374 9.49 12.37 2.90
CA PHE A 374 8.14 12.93 2.93
C PHE A 374 8.14 14.37 3.46
N LEU A 375 7.37 15.24 2.82
CA LEU A 375 7.08 16.58 3.33
C LEU A 375 6.16 16.44 4.55
N LYS A 376 6.61 16.89 5.72
CA LYS A 376 5.93 16.71 7.01
C LYS A 376 4.91 17.80 7.34
N GLU A 377 5.03 18.96 6.70
CA GLU A 377 4.28 20.17 7.05
C GLU A 377 3.19 20.51 6.02
N GLU A 378 3.17 19.80 4.89
CA GLU A 378 2.19 19.96 3.83
C GLU A 378 1.15 18.85 3.94
N GLU A 379 0.29 18.94 4.95
CA GLU A 379 -1.02 18.31 4.82
C GLU A 379 -1.73 19.07 3.71
N ILE A 380 -1.75 18.52 2.49
CA ILE A 380 -2.86 18.85 1.60
C ILE A 380 -4.08 18.30 2.34
N GLY A 381 -4.77 19.22 3.01
CA GLY A 381 -5.84 18.91 3.94
C GLY A 381 -6.85 18.01 3.27
N ASP A 382 -7.44 17.12 4.06
CA ASP A 382 -8.65 16.47 3.59
C ASP A 382 -9.64 17.58 3.18
N PRO A 383 -10.28 17.44 2.02
CA PRO A 383 -11.24 18.44 1.59
C PRO A 383 -12.30 18.52 2.69
N GLU A 384 -12.51 19.71 3.25
CA GLU A 384 -13.49 19.97 4.33
C GLU A 384 -14.92 19.53 3.95
N ASP A 385 -15.12 19.24 2.67
CA ASP A 385 -16.37 18.83 2.04
C ASP A 385 -16.72 17.34 2.21
N TYR A 386 -15.86 16.53 2.83
CA TYR A 386 -16.13 15.10 3.07
C TYR A 386 -16.28 14.74 4.54
N ASP A 387 -17.07 13.70 4.80
CA ASP A 387 -17.27 13.22 6.16
C ASP A 387 -15.97 12.61 6.70
N ASP A 388 -15.54 13.10 7.86
CA ASP A 388 -14.45 12.51 8.60
C ASP A 388 -14.76 11.06 8.99
N GLY A 389 -13.77 10.19 8.87
CA GLY A 389 -13.90 8.83 9.35
C GLY A 389 -12.61 8.03 9.25
N GLU A 390 -12.48 7.05 10.15
CA GLU A 390 -11.28 6.22 10.24
C GLU A 390 -11.04 5.39 8.97
N TRP A 391 -12.07 5.09 8.18
CA TRP A 391 -11.98 4.17 7.04
C TRP A 391 -12.41 4.83 5.74
N LYS A 392 -12.14 6.14 5.61
CA LYS A 392 -12.62 6.97 4.51
C LYS A 392 -11.65 7.14 3.34
N MET A 393 -10.45 6.57 3.40
CA MET A 393 -9.51 6.62 2.28
C MET A 393 -9.21 5.26 1.69
N TYR A 394 -9.67 5.07 0.47
CA TYR A 394 -9.34 3.93 -0.34
C TYR A 394 -7.95 4.09 -0.95
N ASN A 395 -7.14 3.04 -0.86
CA ASN A 395 -5.95 2.89 -1.68
C ASN A 395 -6.38 2.28 -3.01
N VAL A 396 -6.01 2.94 -4.10
CA VAL A 396 -6.41 2.58 -5.45
C VAL A 396 -5.19 2.38 -6.34
N MET A 397 -5.34 1.55 -7.37
CA MET A 397 -4.37 1.42 -8.46
C MET A 397 -5.00 1.92 -9.75
N LEU A 398 -4.32 2.83 -10.43
CA LEU A 398 -4.64 3.19 -11.80
C LEU A 398 -4.01 2.15 -12.73
N ILE A 399 -4.83 1.55 -13.59
CA ILE A 399 -4.42 0.56 -14.57
C ILE A 399 -4.75 1.04 -15.99
N GLN A 400 -3.97 0.57 -16.94
CA GLN A 400 -4.23 0.71 -18.37
C GLN A 400 -4.68 -0.64 -18.92
N GLU A 401 -5.92 -0.73 -19.39
CA GLU A 401 -6.54 -1.96 -19.88
C GLU A 401 -6.40 -2.05 -21.40
N PHE A 402 -6.01 -3.24 -21.86
CA PHE A 402 -5.88 -3.61 -23.25
C PHE A 402 -6.92 -4.68 -23.57
N GLU A 403 -7.74 -4.42 -24.59
CA GLU A 403 -8.75 -5.36 -25.06
C GLU A 403 -8.08 -6.57 -25.72
N ALA A 404 -8.76 -7.72 -25.68
CA ALA A 404 -8.30 -8.93 -26.36
C ALA A 404 -8.21 -8.68 -27.87
N LYS A 405 -7.16 -9.18 -28.51
CA LYS A 405 -6.93 -9.00 -29.95
C LYS A 405 -6.51 -10.31 -30.59
N THR A 406 -7.06 -10.60 -31.76
CA THR A 406 -6.55 -11.68 -32.62
C THR A 406 -5.31 -11.16 -33.35
N LEU A 407 -4.20 -11.87 -33.24
CA LEU A 407 -2.94 -11.57 -33.92
C LEU A 407 -2.96 -12.09 -35.36
N ASP A 408 -2.00 -11.63 -36.17
CA ASP A 408 -1.93 -11.95 -37.61
C ASP A 408 -1.77 -13.47 -37.88
N ASP A 409 -1.23 -14.22 -36.91
CA ASP A 409 -1.08 -15.69 -36.98
C ASP A 409 -2.35 -16.46 -36.55
N GLY A 410 -3.43 -15.75 -36.22
CA GLY A 410 -4.69 -16.31 -35.73
C GLY A 410 -4.72 -16.62 -34.24
N SER A 411 -3.62 -16.41 -33.51
CA SER A 411 -3.61 -16.57 -32.05
C SER A 411 -4.36 -15.42 -31.36
N ILE A 412 -4.94 -15.69 -30.19
CA ILE A 412 -5.69 -14.70 -29.42
C ILE A 412 -4.79 -14.18 -28.30
N GLN A 413 -4.46 -12.90 -28.34
CA GLN A 413 -3.93 -12.19 -27.19
C GLN A 413 -5.09 -11.90 -26.24
N GLU A 414 -5.06 -12.52 -25.06
CA GLU A 414 -6.03 -12.26 -23.99
C GLU A 414 -6.00 -10.79 -23.54
N ALA A 415 -7.14 -10.30 -23.06
CA ALA A 415 -7.21 -9.00 -22.42
C ALA A 415 -6.30 -8.97 -21.18
N PHE A 416 -5.55 -7.88 -21.04
CA PHE A 416 -4.65 -7.69 -19.90
C PHE A 416 -4.60 -6.22 -19.52
N ALA A 417 -4.05 -5.93 -18.36
CA ALA A 417 -3.85 -4.60 -17.87
C ALA A 417 -2.40 -4.38 -17.42
N ARG A 418 -1.95 -3.13 -17.48
CA ARG A 418 -0.67 -2.70 -16.94
C ARG A 418 -0.92 -1.77 -15.78
N ARG A 419 -0.14 -1.90 -14.71
CA ARG A 419 -0.14 -0.92 -13.62
C ARG A 419 0.46 0.40 -14.12
N VAL A 420 -0.25 1.50 -13.87
CA VAL A 420 0.19 2.87 -14.21
C VAL A 420 0.65 3.59 -12.96
N ALA A 421 -0.25 3.75 -11.98
CA ALA A 421 0.04 4.48 -10.75
C ALA A 421 -0.71 3.87 -9.55
N VAL A 422 -0.32 4.27 -8.34
CA VAL A 422 -1.04 3.97 -7.11
C VAL A 422 -1.37 5.29 -6.43
N GLY A 423 -2.49 5.32 -5.72
CA GLY A 423 -2.96 6.52 -5.07
C GLY A 423 -3.97 6.26 -3.98
N ARG A 424 -4.65 7.34 -3.57
CA ARG A 424 -5.78 7.29 -2.65
C ARG A 424 -6.96 8.10 -3.18
N ILE A 425 -8.17 7.63 -2.91
CA ILE A 425 -9.43 8.31 -3.21
C ILE A 425 -10.33 8.25 -1.98
N HIS A 426 -11.05 9.33 -1.70
CA HIS A 426 -12.05 9.38 -0.64
C HIS A 426 -13.20 8.41 -0.92
N GLU A 427 -13.68 7.71 0.11
CA GLU A 427 -14.74 6.70 0.01
C GLU A 427 -16.00 7.30 -0.64
N ASP A 428 -16.41 8.50 -0.23
CA ASP A 428 -17.65 9.10 -0.73
C ASP A 428 -17.54 9.46 -2.21
N ALA A 429 -16.39 10.00 -2.65
CA ALA A 429 -16.14 10.30 -4.05
C ALA A 429 -16.09 9.01 -4.90
N TRP A 430 -15.51 7.94 -4.36
CA TRP A 430 -15.53 6.62 -4.99
C TRP A 430 -16.96 6.08 -5.12
N ASN A 431 -17.74 6.15 -4.05
CA ASN A 431 -19.12 5.67 -4.04
C ASN A 431 -20.01 6.47 -4.99
N ASP A 432 -19.81 7.79 -5.08
CA ASP A 432 -20.51 8.65 -6.03
C ASP A 432 -20.17 8.30 -7.47
N ALA A 433 -18.88 8.10 -7.79
CA ALA A 433 -18.46 7.61 -9.09
C ALA A 433 -19.09 6.24 -9.43
N MET A 434 -19.16 5.33 -8.45
CA MET A 434 -19.79 4.01 -8.60
C MET A 434 -21.30 4.07 -8.79
N LYS A 435 -22.01 5.14 -8.40
CA LYS A 435 -23.46 5.27 -8.71
C LYS A 435 -23.73 5.38 -10.21
N THR A 436 -22.78 5.92 -10.96
CA THR A 436 -22.89 6.10 -12.40
C THR A 436 -22.56 4.84 -13.20
N VAL A 437 -21.93 3.85 -12.57
CA VAL A 437 -21.48 2.62 -13.21
C VAL A 437 -22.21 1.44 -12.57
N PRO A 438 -22.86 0.54 -13.34
CA PRO A 438 -23.47 -0.65 -12.75
C PRO A 438 -22.41 -1.44 -11.99
N ASN A 439 -22.61 -1.54 -10.68
CA ASN A 439 -21.66 -2.02 -9.67
C ASN A 439 -21.13 -3.42 -10.03
N LYS A 440 -19.98 -3.49 -10.71
CA LYS A 440 -19.40 -4.74 -11.20
C LYS A 440 -17.98 -4.90 -10.65
N PHE A 441 -17.83 -5.86 -9.75
CA PHE A 441 -16.53 -6.49 -9.53
C PHE A 441 -16.04 -7.03 -10.87
N SER A 442 -14.85 -6.61 -11.26
CA SER A 442 -14.22 -6.99 -12.51
C SER A 442 -13.01 -7.85 -12.22
N LYS A 443 -12.80 -8.85 -13.07
CA LYS A 443 -11.55 -9.60 -13.07
C LYS A 443 -10.46 -8.70 -13.66
N ILE A 444 -9.33 -8.60 -12.96
CA ILE A 444 -8.14 -7.85 -13.36
C ILE A 444 -7.02 -8.85 -13.63
N VAL A 445 -6.34 -8.68 -14.77
CA VAL A 445 -5.20 -9.50 -15.19
C VAL A 445 -4.02 -8.56 -15.45
N LEU A 446 -3.14 -8.38 -14.46
CA LEU A 446 -1.96 -7.52 -14.58
C LEU A 446 -0.79 -8.28 -15.20
N ARG A 447 -0.10 -7.65 -16.15
CA ARG A 447 1.17 -8.10 -16.75
C ARG A 447 2.22 -7.01 -16.67
#